data_AF-A0A7C7JTM9-F1
#
_entry.id   AF-A0A7C7JTM9-F1
#
_cell.length_a   1.000
_cell.length_b   1.000
_cell.length_c   1.000
_cell.angle_alpha   90.00
_cell.angle_beta   90.00
_cell.angle_gamma   90.00
#
_symmetry.space_group_name_H-M   'P 1'
#
loop_
_entity.id
_entity.type
_entity.pdbx_description
1 polymer ?
#
loop_
_entity_poly.entity_id
_entity_poly.type
_entity_poly.pdbx_seq_one_letter_code
_entity_poly.pdbx_strand_id
1 'polypeptide(L)' 'MTTAEIREQFLSFFEERGHSRRQSSSLVPEDDPTLLFTNAGMVQFKRIFLGQEKV' A
#
# COMPACT_ATOMS: atom_id res chain seq x y z
N MET A 1 4.92 22.75 8.76
CA MET A 1 4.28 21.44 8.54
C MET A 1 5.10 20.35 9.20
N THR A 2 4.47 19.46 9.95
CA THR A 2 5.10 18.26 10.53
C THR A 2 5.08 17.10 9.54
N THR A 3 5.94 16.10 9.72
CA THR A 3 5.92 14.87 8.91
C THR A 3 4.55 14.17 8.97
N ALA A 4 3.90 14.21 10.12
CA ALA A 4 2.57 13.64 10.31
C ALA A 4 1.51 14.39 9.47
N GLU A 5 1.58 15.72 9.41
CA GLU A 5 0.69 16.55 8.58
C GLU A 5 0.89 16.28 7.08
N ILE A 6 2.15 16.16 6.61
CA ILE A 6 2.45 15.86 5.19
C ILE A 6 1.87 14.48 4.81
N ARG A 7 2.05 13.48 5.67
CA ARG A 7 1.51 12.14 5.45
C ARG A 7 -0.01 12.17 5.35
N GLU A 8 -0.68 12.89 6.24
CA GLU A 8 -2.14 12.98 6.21
C GLU A 8 -2.62 13.70 4.95
N GLN A 9 -2.03 14.84 4.60
CA GLN A 9 -2.40 15.57 3.39
C GLN A 9 -2.29 14.73 2.11
N PHE A 10 -1.24 13.92 1.99
CA PHE A 10 -1.10 13.00 0.86
C PHE A 10 -2.25 11.98 0.82
N LEU A 11 -2.57 11.37 1.96
CA LEU A 11 -3.60 10.34 2.04
C LEU A 11 -5.00 10.93 1.77
N SER A 12 -5.34 12.07 2.38
CA SER A 12 -6.63 12.73 2.19
C SER A 12 -6.83 13.21 0.75
N PHE A 13 -5.78 13.73 0.09
CA PHE A 13 -5.86 14.18 -1.30
C PHE A 13 -6.34 13.08 -2.27
N PHE A 14 -5.85 11.85 -2.10
CA PHE A 14 -6.25 10.71 -2.93
C PHE A 14 -7.60 10.14 -2.50
N GLU A 15 -7.90 10.14 -1.20
CA GLU A 15 -9.18 9.69 -0.65
C GLU A 15 -10.35 10.53 -1.19
N GLU A 16 -10.21 11.85 -1.21
CA GLU A 16 -11.19 12.79 -1.80
C GLU A 16 -11.43 12.54 -3.31
N ARG A 17 -10.49 11.89 -3.99
CA ARG A 17 -10.56 11.52 -5.41
C ARG A 17 -11.03 10.08 -5.63
N GLY A 18 -11.54 9.43 -4.59
CA GLY A 18 -12.13 8.09 -4.66
C GLY A 18 -11.13 6.94 -4.50
N HIS A 19 -9.88 7.20 -4.10
CA HIS A 19 -8.96 6.12 -3.75
C HIS A 19 -9.24 5.63 -2.32
N SER A 20 -9.28 4.32 -2.10
CA SER A 20 -9.45 3.79 -0.76
C SER A 20 -8.15 3.85 0.03
N ARG A 21 -8.17 4.47 1.22
CA ARG A 21 -7.05 4.42 2.16
C ARG A 21 -6.88 2.99 2.70
N ARG A 22 -5.72 2.38 2.46
CA ARG A 22 -5.36 1.06 2.99
C ARG A 22 -4.19 1.19 3.96
N GLN A 23 -4.17 0.36 5.00
CA GLN A 23 -3.06 0.31 5.94
C GLN A 23 -1.80 -0.25 5.26
N SER A 24 -0.62 0.15 5.72
CA SER A 24 0.63 -0.47 5.28
C SER A 24 0.65 -1.95 5.67
N SER A 25 1.10 -2.80 4.76
CA SER A 25 1.37 -4.20 5.04
C SER A 25 2.58 -4.37 5.97
N SER A 26 2.76 -5.60 6.47
CA SER A 26 3.95 -6.03 7.20
C SER A 26 5.24 -5.79 6.40
N LEU A 27 6.35 -5.61 7.12
CA LEU A 27 7.69 -5.61 6.53
C LEU A 27 8.12 -7.01 6.07
N VAL A 28 7.57 -8.06 6.66
CA VAL A 28 7.81 -9.45 6.29
C VAL A 28 6.68 -9.91 5.35
N PRO A 29 6.96 -10.24 4.07
CA PRO A 29 5.96 -10.73 3.14
C PRO A 29 5.47 -12.13 3.54
N GLU A 30 4.15 -12.33 3.54
CA GLU A 30 3.55 -13.63 3.86
C GLU A 30 3.46 -14.54 2.62
N ASP A 31 3.21 -13.94 1.45
CA ASP A 31 2.80 -14.65 0.23
C ASP A 31 3.87 -14.69 -0.87
N ASP A 32 5.10 -14.23 -0.60
CA ASP A 32 6.18 -14.21 -1.59
C ASP A 32 7.50 -14.73 -1.01
N PRO A 33 7.84 -16.01 -1.20
CA PRO A 33 9.08 -16.60 -0.67
C PRO A 33 10.35 -16.08 -1.37
N THR A 34 10.21 -15.33 -2.47
CA THR A 34 11.34 -14.74 -3.20
C THR A 34 11.68 -13.33 -2.70
N LEU A 35 10.77 -12.70 -1.96
CA LEU A 35 10.94 -11.35 -1.44
C LEU A 35 11.37 -11.39 0.04
N LEU A 36 12.53 -10.81 0.34
CA LEU A 36 13.06 -10.81 1.71
C LEU A 36 12.30 -9.85 2.64
N PHE A 37 12.02 -8.63 2.17
CA PHE A 37 11.25 -7.62 2.90
C PHE A 37 10.38 -6.81 1.94
N THR A 38 9.27 -6.27 2.44
CA THR A 38 8.41 -5.33 1.71
C THR A 38 9.21 -4.07 1.37
N ASN A 39 9.56 -3.93 0.09
CA ASN A 39 10.39 -2.84 -0.42
C ASN A 39 9.56 -1.69 -1.04
N ALA A 40 8.28 -1.93 -1.33
CA ALA A 40 7.39 -0.97 -1.97
C ALA A 40 5.93 -1.20 -1.57
N GLY A 41 5.13 -0.13 -1.59
CA GLY A 41 3.70 -0.18 -1.25
C GLY A 41 2.84 -1.02 -2.22
N MET A 42 3.34 -1.31 -3.43
CA MET A 42 2.64 -2.12 -4.43
C MET A 42 2.66 -3.63 -4.15
N VAL A 43 3.57 -4.09 -3.27
CA VAL A 43 3.79 -5.52 -3.00
C VAL A 43 2.51 -6.19 -2.49
N GLN A 44 1.79 -5.54 -1.57
CA GLN A 44 0.52 -6.05 -1.02
C GLN A 44 -0.61 -6.12 -2.06
N PHE A 45 -0.45 -5.50 -3.24
CA PHE A 45 -1.43 -5.52 -4.32
C PHE A 45 -0.97 -6.34 -5.53
N LYS A 46 0.16 -7.05 -5.43
CA LYS A 46 0.75 -7.84 -6.53
C LYS A 46 -0.27 -8.80 -7.16
N ARG A 47 -1.06 -9.51 -6.35
CA ARG A 47 -2.06 -10.47 -6.84
C ARG A 47 -3.21 -9.80 -7.58
N ILE A 48 -3.65 -8.63 -7.12
CA ILE A 48 -4.65 -7.81 -7.82
C ILE A 48 -4.12 -7.39 -9.19
N PHE A 49 -2.88 -6.89 -9.26
CA PHE A 49 -2.26 -6.51 -10.55
C PHE A 49 -2.12 -7.70 -11.51
N LEU A 50 -1.93 -8.92 -10.99
CA LEU A 50 -1.88 -10.15 -11.77
C LEU A 50 -3.27 -10.75 -12.07
N GLY A 51 -4.36 -10.12 -11.64
CA GLY A 51 -5.73 -10.61 -11.83
C GLY A 51 -6.08 -11.87 -11.01
N GLN A 52 -5.27 -12.18 -9.99
CA GLN A 52 -5.42 -13.34 -9.11
C GLN A 52 -6.31 -13.04 -7.89
N GLU A 53 -6.63 -11.77 -7.66
CA GLU A 53 -7.45 -11.27 -6.54
C GLU A 53 -8.22 -10.02 -6.98
N LYS A 54 -9.33 -9.70 -6.29
CA LYS A 54 -10.13 -8.50 -6.52
C LYS A 54 -9.80 -7.40 -5.50
N VAL A 55 -10.02 -6.15 -5.88
CA VAL A 55 -9.80 -4.92 -5.07
C VAL A 55 -10.78 -4.81 -3.90
#